data_AF-A0A9N9GJZ2-F1
#
_entry.id   AF-A0A9N9GJZ2-F1
#
_cell.length_a   1.000
_cell.length_b   1.000
_cell.length_c   1.000
_cell.angle_alpha   90.00
_cell.angle_beta   90.00
_cell.angle_gamma   90.00
#
_symmetry.space_group_name_H-M   'P 1'
#
loop_
_entity.id
_entity.type
_entity.pdbx_description
1 polymer ?
#
loop_
_entity_poly.entity_id
_entity_poly.type
_entity_poly.pdbx_seq_one_letter_code
_entity_poly.pdbx_strand_id
1 'polypeptide(L)' 'MEENEKTVERVFLERHYQVDACAVRIMKMRKSLSFTELISELLGQLKFKAEVPDLKKRIESLIDREYLERDIFVIQK' A
#
# COMPACT_ATOMS: atom_id res chain seq x y z
N MET A 1 -10.31 2.82 31.69
CA MET A 1 -10.86 2.61 30.34
C MET A 1 -9.90 3.03 29.22
N GLU A 2 -8.73 3.61 29.54
CA GLU A 2 -7.82 4.24 28.56
C GLU A 2 -6.83 3.26 27.86
N GLU A 3 -6.70 2.02 28.32
CA GLU A 3 -5.75 1.04 27.74
C GLU A 3 -6.24 0.41 26.43
N ASN A 4 -7.56 0.32 26.26
CA ASN A 4 -8.14 -0.36 25.10
C ASN A 4 -8.05 0.49 23.83
N GLU A 5 -8.17 1.82 23.97
CA GLU A 5 -8.15 2.77 22.83
C GLU A 5 -6.74 2.88 22.22
N LYS A 6 -5.69 2.96 23.07
CA LYS A 6 -4.28 2.95 22.62
C LYS A 6 -3.91 1.67 21.86
N THR A 7 -4.56 0.55 22.18
CA THR A 7 -4.29 -0.74 21.52
C THR A 7 -4.90 -0.80 20.12
N VAL A 8 -6.12 -0.27 19.95
CA VAL A 8 -6.81 -0.27 18.64
C VAL A 8 -6.08 0.62 17.63
N GLU A 9 -5.60 1.78 18.07
CA GLU A 9 -4.89 2.73 17.21
C GLU A 9 -3.54 2.17 16.71
N ARG A 10 -2.82 1.45 17.59
CA ARG A 10 -1.60 0.71 17.21
C ARG A 10 -1.87 -0.35 16.14
N VAL A 11 -2.93 -1.13 16.32
CA VAL A 11 -3.32 -2.17 15.34
C VAL A 11 -3.65 -1.56 13.98
N PHE A 12 -4.29 -0.39 13.96
CA PHE A 12 -4.61 0.31 12.72
C PHE A 12 -3.34 0.80 12.00
N LEU A 13 -2.42 1.38 12.75
CA LEU A 13 -1.13 1.82 12.24
C LEU A 13 -0.29 0.65 11.71
N GLU A 14 -0.29 -0.49 12.41
CA GLU A 14 0.39 -1.71 11.94
C GLU A 14 -0.17 -2.21 10.61
N ARG A 15 -1.49 -2.18 10.43
CA ARG A 15 -2.13 -2.53 9.14
C ARG A 15 -1.67 -1.61 8.03
N HIS A 16 -1.66 -0.30 8.28
CA HIS A 16 -1.16 0.70 7.34
C HIS A 16 0.30 0.47 6.93
N TYR A 17 1.17 0.12 7.89
CA TYR A 17 2.56 -0.23 7.58
C TYR A 17 2.66 -1.55 6.80
N GLN A 18 1.81 -2.53 7.08
CA GLN A 18 1.77 -3.78 6.31
C GLN A 18 1.36 -3.54 4.86
N VAL A 19 0.38 -2.68 4.60
CA VAL A 19 -0.01 -2.28 3.24
C VAL A 19 1.16 -1.65 2.51
N ASP A 20 1.81 -0.65 3.11
CA ASP A 20 2.91 0.08 2.48
C ASP A 20 4.08 -0.86 2.15
N ALA A 21 4.48 -1.69 3.12
CA ALA A 21 5.55 -2.65 2.91
C ALA A 21 5.22 -3.68 1.83
N CYS A 22 3.96 -4.09 1.72
CA CYS A 22 3.51 -4.99 0.67
C CYS A 22 3.51 -4.31 -0.70
N ALA A 23 3.02 -3.07 -0.80
CA ALA A 23 3.00 -2.29 -2.03
C ALA A 23 4.41 -2.07 -2.60
N VAL A 24 5.33 -1.60 -1.76
CA VAL A 24 6.75 -1.39 -2.14
C VAL A 24 7.41 -2.70 -2.55
N ARG A 25 7.12 -3.82 -1.86
CA ARG A 25 7.65 -5.14 -2.23
C ARG A 25 7.16 -5.59 -3.61
N ILE A 26 5.86 -5.46 -3.88
CA ILE A 26 5.25 -5.82 -5.17
C ILE A 26 5.87 -4.97 -6.29
N MET A 27 5.95 -3.66 -6.10
CA MET A 27 6.51 -2.73 -7.10
C MET A 27 7.99 -2.97 -7.35
N LYS A 28 8.78 -3.30 -6.32
CA LYS A 28 10.19 -3.67 -6.47
C LYS A 28 10.40 -4.96 -7.26
N MET A 29 9.47 -5.92 -7.18
CA MET A 29 9.54 -7.17 -7.94
C MET A 29 9.09 -6.99 -9.40
N ARG A 30 8.02 -6.24 -9.64
CA ARG A 30 7.39 -6.11 -10.96
C ARG A 30 7.94 -4.95 -11.81
N LYS A 31 8.65 -3.98 -11.19
CA LYS A 31 9.20 -2.75 -11.77
C LYS A 31 8.16 -1.76 -12.31
N SER A 32 7.07 -2.23 -12.90
CA SER A 32 5.96 -1.44 -13.41
C SER A 32 4.66 -2.22 -13.30
N LEU A 33 3.61 -1.61 -12.74
CA LEU A 33 2.27 -2.17 -12.64
C LEU A 33 1.25 -1.08 -12.85
N SER A 34 0.11 -1.45 -13.44
CA SER A 34 -1.06 -0.58 -13.43
C SER A 34 -1.64 -0.47 -12.02
N PHE A 35 -2.30 0.65 -11.72
CA PHE A 35 -2.91 0.88 -10.42
C PHE A 35 -3.92 -0.22 -10.03
N THR A 36 -4.70 -0.68 -10.99
CA THR A 36 -5.69 -1.76 -10.80
C THR A 36 -5.00 -3.08 -10.46
N GLU A 37 -3.90 -3.43 -11.14
CA GLU A 37 -3.15 -4.65 -10.86
C GLU A 37 -2.44 -4.58 -9.51
N LEU A 38 -1.86 -3.43 -9.14
CA LEU A 38 -1.25 -3.24 -7.83
C LEU A 38 -2.27 -3.44 -6.71
N ILE A 39 -3.48 -2.90 -6.85
CA ILE A 39 -4.57 -3.13 -5.88
C ILE A 39 -4.96 -4.60 -5.83
N SER A 40 -5.06 -5.28 -6.97
CA SER A 40 -5.38 -6.71 -7.02
C SER A 40 -4.33 -7.55 -6.32
N GLU A 41 -3.04 -7.29 -6.55
CA GLU A 41 -1.93 -7.98 -5.90
C GLU A 41 -1.90 -7.70 -4.38
N LEU A 42 -2.17 -6.45 -3.97
CA LEU A 42 -2.30 -6.09 -2.56
C LEU A 42 -3.43 -6.86 -1.88
N LEU A 43 -4.61 -6.91 -2.47
CA LEU A 43 -5.75 -7.67 -1.93
C LEU A 43 -5.45 -9.17 -1.84
N GLY A 44 -4.65 -9.71 -2.76
CA GLY A 44 -4.24 -11.11 -2.75
C GLY A 44 -3.18 -11.44 -1.68
N GLN A 45 -2.30 -10.50 -1.33
CA GLN A 45 -1.21 -10.73 -0.37
C GLN A 45 -1.57 -10.35 1.08
N LEU A 46 -2.52 -9.43 1.28
CA LEU A 46 -2.92 -8.99 2.61
C LEU A 46 -3.76 -10.07 3.30
N LYS A 47 -3.37 -10.43 4.54
CA LYS A 47 -4.09 -11.42 5.36
C LYS A 47 -5.37 -10.89 5.99
N PHE A 48 -5.61 -9.59 5.90
CA PHE A 48 -6.78 -8.90 6.46
C PHE A 48 -7.61 -8.27 5.35
N LYS A 49 -8.88 -8.03 5.64
CA LYS A 49 -9.77 -7.30 4.72
C LYS A 49 -9.36 -5.83 4.70
N ALA A 50 -8.71 -5.42 3.61
CA ALA A 50 -8.44 -4.02 3.31
C ALA A 50 -9.51 -3.49 2.36
N GLU A 51 -9.91 -2.24 2.55
CA GLU A 51 -10.86 -1.58 1.66
C GLU A 51 -10.10 -0.89 0.52
N VAL A 52 -10.60 -1.02 -0.70
CA VAL A 52 -10.06 -0.35 -1.89
C VAL A 52 -9.82 1.16 -1.65
N PRO A 53 -10.77 1.96 -1.11
CA PRO A 53 -10.53 3.38 -0.85
C PRO A 53 -9.34 3.65 0.08
N ASP A 54 -9.06 2.77 1.05
CA ASP A 54 -7.91 2.90 1.93
C ASP A 54 -6.61 2.63 1.17
N LEU A 55 -6.56 1.51 0.42
CA LEU A 55 -5.41 1.16 -0.43
C LEU A 55 -5.07 2.29 -1.42
N LYS A 56 -6.07 2.93 -2.02
CA LYS A 56 -5.88 4.08 -2.92
C LYS A 56 -5.12 5.21 -2.20
N LYS A 57 -5.58 5.61 -1.01
CA LYS A 57 -4.91 6.64 -0.19
C LYS A 57 -3.48 6.24 0.19
N ARG A 58 -3.25 4.95 0.50
CA ARG A 58 -1.90 4.45 0.83
C ARG A 58 -0.96 4.57 -0.37
N ILE A 59 -1.39 4.15 -1.55
CA ILE A 59 -0.60 4.26 -2.78
C ILE A 59 -0.30 5.74 -3.10
N GLU A 60 -1.27 6.63 -2.95
CA GLU A 60 -1.05 8.08 -3.11
C GLU A 60 -0.02 8.63 -2.11
N SER A 61 -0.09 8.21 -0.84
CA SER A 61 0.92 8.59 0.15
C SER A 61 2.30 8.04 -0.17
N LEU A 62 2.41 6.88 -0.79
CA LEU A 62 3.69 6.33 -1.23
C LEU A 62 4.26 7.10 -2.43
N ILE A 63 3.40 7.61 -3.30
CA ILE A 63 3.80 8.49 -4.40
C ILE A 63 4.31 9.83 -3.87
N ASP A 64 3.55 10.44 -2.95
CA ASP A 64 3.91 11.73 -2.34
C ASP A 64 5.26 11.68 -1.59
N ARG A 65 5.57 10.53 -1.00
CA ARG A 65 6.85 10.24 -0.34
C ARG A 65 7.94 9.73 -1.29
N GLU A 66 7.72 9.80 -2.60
CA GLU A 66 8.67 9.41 -3.65
C GLU A 66 9.08 7.93 -3.61
N TYR A 67 8.29 7.05 -2.99
CA TYR A 67 8.50 5.60 -3.04
C TYR A 67 7.97 4.96 -4.32
N LEU A 68 6.95 5.57 -4.93
CA LEU A 68 6.31 5.13 -6.17
C LEU A 68 6.16 6.33 -7.10
N GLU A 69 6.13 6.10 -8.41
CA GLU A 69 5.81 7.14 -9.39
C GLU A 69 4.49 6.81 -10.09
N ARG A 70 3.74 7.86 -10.50
CA ARG A 70 2.51 7.71 -11.30
C ARG A 70 2.80 7.44 -12.78
N ASP A 71 4.06 7.22 -13.14
CA ASP A 71 4.48 7.29 -14.53
C ASP A 71 3.97 6.08 -15.31
N ILE A 72 3.18 6.41 -16.32
CA ILE A 72 2.62 5.50 -17.30
C ILE A 72 3.51 5.67 -18.55
N PHE A 73 4.29 4.63 -18.86
CA PHE A 73 5.25 4.55 -19.97
C PHE A 73 6.44 5.53 -19.85
N VAL A 74 7.71 5.11 -19.74
CA VAL A 74 8.45 4.17 -20.60
C VAL A 74 9.75 3.76 -19.90
N ILE A 75 10.28 2.59 -20.27
CA ILE A 75 11.72 2.30 -20.23
C ILE A 75 12.50 3.51 -20.79
N GLN A 76 13.25 4.22 -19.95
CA GLN A 76 14.27 5.15 -20.41
C GLN A 76 15.63 4.46 -20.35
N LYS A 77 16.02 3.98 -21.53
CA LYS A 77 17.33 3.49 -22.03
C LYS A 77 18.11 2.46 -21.22
#